data_AF-A0AAV5EYY7-F1
#
_entry.id   AF-A0AAV5EYY7-F1
#
_cell.length_a   1.000
_cell.length_b   1.000
_cell.length_c   1.000
_cell.angle_alpha   90.00
_cell.angle_beta   90.00
_cell.angle_gamma   90.00
#
_symmetry.space_group_name_H-M   'P 1'
#
loop_
_entity.id
_entity.type
_entity.pdbx_description
1 polymer ?
#
loop_
_entity_poly.entity_id
_entity_poly.type
_entity_poly.pdbx_seq_one_letter_code
_entity_poly.pdbx_strand_id
1 'polypeptide(L)'
;METIDRALFVTEGTPYIDTPMPIGFNATISAPHMHATCLELLKDHLQPGMHALDVGSDGRLGFPDAAPYDAIHVGAAAPEIPQPLLEQLKPGGRMVIPVGSYMQELQVVDKNADGSISVRNDASVRYVPLTSRASQLQDP
;
A
#
# COMPACT_ATOMS: atom_id res chain seq x y z
N MET A 1 16.17 -12.99 4.12
CA MET A 1 15.52 -11.74 4.55
C MET A 1 15.99 -11.46 5.96
N GLU A 2 16.59 -10.31 6.21
CA GLU A 2 16.95 -9.91 7.57
C GLU A 2 15.67 -9.53 8.33
N THR A 3 15.57 -9.95 9.59
CA THR A 3 14.46 -9.55 10.46
C THR A 3 14.73 -8.12 10.94
N ILE A 4 13.88 -7.17 10.53
CA ILE A 4 13.96 -5.78 10.97
C ILE A 4 12.89 -5.53 12.03
N ASP A 5 13.30 -5.10 13.22
CA ASP A 5 12.38 -4.83 14.31
C ASP A 5 11.62 -3.51 14.08
N ARG A 6 10.29 -3.57 14.16
CA ARG A 6 9.38 -2.42 14.12
C ARG A 6 9.76 -1.32 15.12
N ALA A 7 10.29 -1.69 16.28
CA ALA A 7 10.71 -0.75 17.32
C ALA A 7 11.80 0.24 16.84
N LEU A 8 12.54 -0.08 15.78
CA LEU A 8 13.54 0.82 15.20
C LEU A 8 12.94 2.05 14.52
N PHE A 9 11.66 2.02 14.15
CA PHE A 9 10.99 3.11 13.44
C PHE A 9 10.10 3.98 14.33
N VAL A 10 9.79 3.52 15.55
CA VAL A 10 8.90 4.23 16.47
C VAL A 10 9.74 5.06 17.44
N THR A 11 9.72 6.38 17.26
CA THR A 11 10.54 7.30 18.09
C THR A 11 9.98 7.49 19.49
N GLU A 12 8.67 7.43 19.65
CA GLU A 12 7.95 7.56 20.92
C GLU A 12 6.74 6.60 20.96
N GLY A 13 6.45 6.00 22.13
CA GLY A 13 5.28 5.16 22.34
C GLY A 13 5.57 3.66 22.54
N THR A 14 4.55 2.82 22.31
CA THR A 14 4.62 1.35 22.46
C THR A 14 4.62 0.69 21.06
N PRO A 15 5.76 0.22 20.54
CA PRO A 15 5.89 -0.14 19.12
C PRO A 15 4.93 -1.24 18.63
N TYR A 16 4.47 -2.12 19.51
CA TYR A 16 3.65 -3.29 19.16
C TYR A 16 2.17 -3.17 19.51
N ILE A 17 1.71 -2.00 19.96
CA ILE A 17 0.27 -1.78 20.12
C ILE A 17 -0.39 -1.69 18.74
N ASP A 18 -1.63 -2.17 18.66
CA ASP A 18 -2.36 -2.29 17.40
C ASP A 18 -3.00 -0.98 16.94
N THR A 19 -2.16 0.04 16.70
CA THR A 19 -2.56 1.36 16.20
C THR A 19 -1.47 1.94 15.29
N PRO A 20 -1.81 2.84 14.33
CA PRO A 20 -0.79 3.58 13.60
C PRO A 20 0.04 4.44 14.55
N MET A 21 1.36 4.45 14.34
CA MET A 21 2.30 5.24 15.16
C MET A 21 3.04 6.25 14.31
N PRO A 22 3.24 7.49 14.78
CA PRO A 22 4.01 8.48 14.04
C PRO A 22 5.47 8.06 13.93
N ILE A 23 6.07 8.31 12.77
CA ILE A 23 7.51 8.09 12.50
C ILE A 23 8.23 9.37 12.07
N GLY A 24 7.56 10.53 12.25
CA GLY A 24 8.01 11.83 11.78
C GLY A 24 7.57 12.13 10.33
N PHE A 25 7.85 13.35 9.87
CA PHE A 25 7.61 13.79 8.47
C PHE A 25 6.19 13.52 7.95
N ASN A 26 5.18 13.81 8.79
CA ASN A 26 3.76 13.58 8.50
C ASN A 26 3.45 12.14 8.04
N ALA A 27 4.23 11.17 8.51
CA ALA A 27 4.10 9.76 8.20
C ALA A 27 3.82 8.93 9.45
N THR A 28 3.18 7.79 9.24
CA THR A 28 2.96 6.79 10.27
C THR A 28 3.45 5.42 9.79
N ILE A 29 3.79 4.57 10.75
CA ILE A 29 3.89 3.14 10.53
C ILE A 29 2.53 2.51 10.87
N SER A 30 1.93 1.78 9.93
CA SER A 30 0.58 1.21 10.06
C SER A 30 0.46 0.28 11.26
N ALA A 31 -0.75 0.13 11.82
CA ALA A 31 -1.02 -0.84 12.86
C ALA A 31 -0.62 -2.27 12.41
N PRO A 32 -0.03 -3.11 13.29
CA PRO A 32 0.29 -4.50 12.99
C PRO A 32 -0.83 -5.29 12.29
N HIS A 33 -2.10 -5.17 12.71
CA HIS A 33 -3.19 -5.90 12.05
C HIS A 33 -3.39 -5.44 10.60
N MET A 34 -3.22 -4.15 10.29
CA MET A 34 -3.40 -3.65 8.92
C MET A 34 -2.38 -4.28 7.97
N HIS A 35 -1.14 -4.47 8.42
CA HIS A 35 -0.13 -5.15 7.62
C HIS A 35 -0.49 -6.64 7.41
N ALA A 36 -0.96 -7.31 8.46
CA ALA A 36 -1.43 -8.69 8.36
C ALA A 36 -2.63 -8.82 7.40
N THR A 37 -3.60 -7.91 7.47
CA THR A 37 -4.76 -7.85 6.57
C THR A 37 -4.33 -7.67 5.11
N CYS A 38 -3.46 -6.69 4.81
CA CYS A 38 -2.96 -6.48 3.44
C CYS A 38 -2.22 -7.71 2.89
N LEU A 39 -1.39 -8.35 3.72
CA LEU A 39 -0.69 -9.58 3.34
C LEU A 39 -1.67 -10.73 3.10
N GLU A 40 -2.69 -10.89 3.94
CA GLU A 40 -3.72 -11.91 3.79
C GLU A 40 -4.50 -11.73 2.48
N LEU A 41 -4.84 -10.49 2.12
CA LEU A 41 -5.52 -10.15 0.87
C LEU A 41 -4.65 -10.43 -0.37
N LEU A 42 -3.33 -10.35 -0.23
CA LEU A 42 -2.35 -10.55 -1.30
C LEU A 42 -1.74 -11.95 -1.32
N LYS A 43 -1.99 -12.80 -0.32
CA LYS A 43 -1.26 -14.07 -0.12
C LYS A 43 -1.22 -14.96 -1.36
N ASP A 44 -2.33 -15.06 -2.10
CA ASP A 44 -2.44 -15.91 -3.29
C ASP A 44 -1.66 -15.34 -4.50
N HIS A 45 -1.23 -14.07 -4.42
CA HIS A 45 -0.47 -13.34 -5.43
C HIS A 45 0.97 -13.01 -4.95
N LEU A 46 1.38 -13.55 -3.79
CA LEU A 46 2.71 -13.40 -3.20
C LEU A 46 3.39 -14.78 -3.01
N GLN A 47 3.36 -15.60 -4.06
CA GLN A 47 3.97 -16.93 -4.06
C GLN A 47 5.43 -16.89 -4.53
N PRO A 48 6.27 -17.89 -4.18
CA PRO A 48 7.64 -17.97 -4.68
C PRO A 48 7.71 -17.85 -6.21
N GLY A 49 8.52 -16.92 -6.71
CA GLY A 49 8.67 -16.64 -8.15
C GLY A 49 7.72 -15.55 -8.69
N MET A 50 6.74 -15.10 -7.90
CA MET A 50 5.93 -13.92 -8.23
C MET A 50 6.69 -12.63 -7.98
N HIS A 51 6.26 -11.59 -8.68
CA HIS A 51 6.84 -10.27 -8.63
C HIS A 51 5.89 -9.28 -7.96
N ALA A 52 6.35 -8.61 -6.90
CA ALA A 52 5.54 -7.69 -6.13
C ALA A 52 6.16 -6.30 -6.07
N LEU A 53 5.31 -5.28 -6.05
CA LEU A 53 5.67 -3.90 -5.78
C LEU A 53 5.02 -3.45 -4.47
N ASP A 54 5.81 -2.90 -3.55
CA ASP A 54 5.32 -2.24 -2.34
C ASP A 54 5.60 -0.73 -2.42
N VAL A 55 4.54 0.07 -2.36
CA VAL A 55 4.59 1.53 -2.52
C VAL A 55 4.35 2.20 -1.16
N GLY A 56 5.42 2.63 -0.51
CA GLY A 56 5.36 3.35 0.78
C GLY A 56 5.73 4.84 0.72
N SER A 57 6.02 5.38 -0.48
CA SER A 57 6.49 6.76 -0.69
C SER A 57 5.89 7.36 -1.96
N ASP A 58 6.54 8.35 -2.60
CA ASP A 58 6.13 8.87 -3.92
C ASP A 58 6.30 7.81 -5.02
N GLY A 59 5.37 6.86 -5.07
CA GLY A 59 5.30 5.79 -6.06
C GLY A 59 4.02 5.86 -6.90
N ARG A 60 3.46 7.06 -7.08
CA ARG A 60 2.25 7.30 -7.89
C ARG A 60 2.43 6.89 -9.35
N LEU A 61 3.67 6.88 -9.83
CA LEU A 61 4.05 6.43 -11.17
C LEU A 61 4.45 4.94 -11.21
N GLY A 62 4.37 4.23 -10.08
CA GLY A 62 4.89 2.88 -9.94
C GLY A 62 6.41 2.80 -10.18
N PHE A 63 6.85 1.64 -10.66
CA PHE A 63 8.23 1.40 -11.07
C PHE A 63 8.23 0.62 -12.39
N PRO A 64 8.15 1.30 -13.55
CA PRO A 64 7.99 0.66 -14.86
C PRO A 64 9.12 -0.30 -15.23
N ASP A 65 10.35 -0.02 -14.79
CA ASP A 65 11.54 -0.78 -15.19
C ASP A 65 11.51 -2.25 -14.74
N ALA A 66 10.76 -2.55 -13.68
CA ALA A 66 10.56 -3.91 -13.19
C ALA A 66 9.11 -4.40 -13.38
N ALA A 67 8.24 -3.58 -13.97
CA ALA A 67 6.91 -4.05 -14.35
C ALA A 67 7.00 -5.20 -15.37
N PRO A 68 6.01 -6.10 -15.43
CA PRO A 68 4.76 -6.07 -14.68
C PRO A 68 4.79 -6.88 -13.37
N TYR A 69 3.83 -6.62 -12.49
CA TYR A 69 3.72 -7.22 -11.14
C TYR A 69 2.52 -8.14 -10.99
N ASP A 70 2.68 -9.25 -10.26
CA ASP A 70 1.60 -10.13 -9.82
C ASP A 70 0.82 -9.51 -8.65
N ALA A 71 1.51 -8.74 -7.79
CA ALA A 71 0.95 -8.06 -6.65
C ALA A 71 1.45 -6.60 -6.54
N ILE A 72 0.55 -5.68 -6.20
CA ILE A 72 0.91 -4.30 -5.83
C ILE A 72 0.27 -3.97 -4.49
N HIS A 73 1.07 -3.58 -3.50
CA HIS A 73 0.57 -3.00 -2.26
C HIS A 73 0.89 -1.51 -2.24
N VAL A 74 -0.08 -0.69 -1.82
CA VAL A 74 0.12 0.75 -1.64
C VAL A 74 -0.13 1.08 -0.17
N GLY A 75 0.94 1.37 0.56
CA GLY A 75 0.93 1.71 1.99
C GLY A 75 0.54 3.17 2.30
N ALA A 76 -0.15 3.85 1.38
CA ALA A 76 -0.59 5.24 1.52
C ALA A 76 -1.90 5.47 0.75
N ALA A 77 -2.74 6.37 1.22
CA ALA A 77 -4.04 6.65 0.61
C ALA A 77 -3.91 7.50 -0.64
N ALA A 78 -4.38 6.99 -1.77
CA ALA A 78 -4.51 7.77 -3.00
C ALA A 78 -5.92 8.37 -3.10
N PRO A 79 -6.11 9.56 -3.70
CA PRO A 79 -7.45 10.12 -3.91
C PRO A 79 -8.31 9.25 -4.84
N GLU A 80 -7.67 8.56 -5.77
CA GLU A 80 -8.24 7.59 -6.71
C GLU A 80 -7.18 6.52 -7.03
N ILE A 81 -7.58 5.39 -7.61
CA ILE A 81 -6.63 4.33 -7.99
C ILE A 81 -5.68 4.86 -9.09
N PRO A 82 -4.35 4.90 -8.87
CA PRO A 82 -3.42 5.44 -9.86
C PRO A 82 -3.36 4.57 -11.12
N GLN A 83 -3.67 5.17 -12.27
CA GLN A 83 -3.61 4.52 -13.58
C GLN A 83 -2.24 3.86 -13.89
N PRO A 84 -1.08 4.48 -13.58
CA PRO A 84 0.21 3.82 -13.81
C PRO A 84 0.38 2.49 -13.07
N LEU A 85 -0.21 2.35 -11.88
CA LEU A 85 -0.17 1.10 -11.11
C LEU A 85 -1.07 0.02 -11.74
N LEU A 86 -2.25 0.41 -12.26
CA LEU A 86 -3.13 -0.49 -13.01
C LEU A 86 -2.47 -1.03 -14.28
N GLU A 87 -1.72 -0.20 -14.98
CA GLU A 87 -0.99 -0.56 -16.20
C GLU A 87 0.15 -1.53 -15.90
N GLN A 88 0.83 -1.36 -14.77
CA GLN A 88 1.93 -2.21 -14.33
C GLN A 88 1.47 -3.53 -13.68
N LEU A 89 0.19 -3.67 -13.35
CA LEU A 89 -0.38 -4.91 -12.85
C LEU A 89 -0.56 -5.92 -14.00
N LYS A 90 -0.14 -7.17 -13.80
CA LYS A 90 -0.35 -8.27 -14.75
C LYS A 90 -1.84 -8.63 -14.87
N PRO A 91 -2.30 -9.14 -16.03
CA PRO A 91 -3.53 -9.94 -16.07
C PRO A 91 -3.43 -11.11 -15.07
N GLY A 92 -4.46 -11.29 -14.25
CA GLY A 92 -4.47 -12.20 -13.10
C GLY A 92 -3.80 -11.63 -11.84
N GLY A 93 -3.29 -10.39 -11.88
CA GLY A 93 -2.67 -9.75 -10.73
C GLY A 93 -3.65 -9.04 -9.80
N ARG A 94 -3.21 -8.76 -8.58
CA ARG A 94 -3.98 -8.04 -7.56
C ARG A 94 -3.25 -6.82 -7.01
N MET A 95 -4.00 -5.75 -6.77
CA MET A 95 -3.54 -4.60 -6.02
C MET A 95 -4.40 -4.40 -4.76
N VAL A 96 -3.75 -4.00 -3.67
CA VAL A 96 -4.40 -3.57 -2.42
C VAL A 96 -3.97 -2.13 -2.14
N ILE A 97 -4.95 -1.23 -2.07
CA ILE A 97 -4.71 0.21 -1.99
C ILE A 97 -5.80 0.91 -1.15
N PRO A 98 -5.44 1.77 -0.18
CA PRO A 98 -6.38 2.69 0.44
C PRO A 98 -6.75 3.81 -0.55
N VAL A 99 -8.05 4.03 -0.76
CA VAL A 99 -8.56 5.04 -1.70
C VAL A 99 -9.51 6.01 -0.99
N GLY A 100 -9.26 7.30 -1.16
CA GLY A 100 -10.06 8.40 -0.65
C GLY A 100 -9.23 9.50 0.03
N SER A 101 -9.80 10.70 0.14
CA SER A 101 -9.11 11.87 0.73
C SER A 101 -9.55 12.17 2.17
N TYR A 102 -10.82 11.94 2.51
CA TYR A 102 -11.38 12.19 3.85
C TYR A 102 -11.89 10.90 4.49
N MET A 103 -12.83 10.24 3.83
CA MET A 103 -13.18 8.84 4.09
C MET A 103 -12.34 7.99 3.14
N GLN A 104 -11.69 6.96 3.69
CA GLN A 104 -10.81 6.08 2.93
C GLN A 104 -11.30 4.64 3.08
N GLU A 105 -11.30 3.92 1.97
CA GLU A 105 -11.63 2.50 1.91
C GLU A 105 -10.39 1.74 1.44
N LEU A 106 -10.07 0.65 2.11
CA LEU A 106 -9.10 -0.32 1.62
C LEU A 106 -9.75 -1.07 0.47
N GLN A 107 -9.25 -0.84 -0.74
CA GLN A 107 -9.77 -1.46 -1.95
C GLN A 107 -8.87 -2.60 -2.38
N VAL A 108 -9.52 -3.68 -2.83
CA VAL A 108 -8.86 -4.77 -3.55
C VAL A 108 -9.24 -4.65 -5.01
N VAL A 109 -8.21 -4.54 -5.84
CA VAL A 109 -8.32 -4.38 -7.28
C VAL A 109 -7.74 -5.63 -7.94
N ASP A 110 -8.59 -6.39 -8.62
CA ASP A 110 -8.20 -7.56 -9.38
C ASP A 110 -8.19 -7.18 -10.88
N LYS A 111 -7.09 -7.46 -11.57
CA LYS A 111 -7.02 -7.37 -13.03
C LYS A 111 -7.28 -8.74 -13.60
N ASN A 112 -8.43 -8.93 -14.22
CA ASN A 112 -8.84 -10.20 -14.78
C ASN A 112 -7.91 -10.62 -15.93
N ALA A 113 -7.95 -11.90 -16.29
CA ALA A 113 -7.12 -12.45 -17.36
C ALA A 113 -7.36 -11.79 -18.73
N ASP A 114 -8.57 -11.26 -18.96
CA ASP A 114 -8.94 -10.50 -20.15
C ASP A 114 -8.52 -9.01 -20.10
N GLY A 115 -7.90 -8.58 -19.00
CA GLY A 115 -7.46 -7.22 -18.76
C GLY A 115 -8.52 -6.30 -18.13
N SER A 116 -9.76 -6.77 -17.94
CA SER A 116 -10.80 -5.99 -17.25
C SER A 116 -10.48 -5.84 -15.76
N ILE A 117 -10.98 -4.76 -15.15
CA ILE A 117 -10.71 -4.44 -13.75
C ILE A 117 -11.95 -4.71 -12.89
N SER A 118 -11.75 -5.38 -11.76
CA SER A 118 -12.76 -5.57 -10.72
C SER A 118 -12.27 -4.95 -9.42
N VAL A 119 -13.13 -4.17 -8.76
CA VAL A 119 -12.80 -3.46 -7.52
C VAL A 119 -13.82 -3.83 -6.45
N ARG A 120 -13.35 -4.12 -5.24
CA ARG A 120 -14.20 -4.26 -4.05
C ARG A 120 -13.60 -3.48 -2.88
N ASN A 121 -14.47 -2.98 -2.00
CA ASN A 121 -14.08 -2.40 -0.72
C ASN A 121 -13.99 -3.51 0.32
N ASP A 122 -12.93 -3.51 1.11
CA ASP A 122 -12.66 -4.51 2.15
C ASP A 122 -12.92 -3.95 3.55
N ALA A 123 -12.43 -2.74 3.84
CA ALA A 123 -12.60 -2.10 5.15
C ALA A 123 -12.44 -0.57 5.05
N SER A 124 -13.15 0.16 5.91
CA SER A 124 -12.86 1.58 6.13
C SER A 124 -11.54 1.72 6.92
N VAL A 125 -10.64 2.58 6.44
CA VAL A 125 -9.28 2.71 6.98
C VAL A 125 -8.86 4.18 7.11
N ARG A 126 -7.68 4.40 7.70
CA ARG A 126 -7.01 5.71 7.70
C ARG A 126 -5.51 5.54 7.52
N TYR A 127 -5.03 5.98 6.36
CA TYR A 127 -3.65 6.01 5.93
C TYR A 127 -3.21 7.46 5.68
N VAL A 128 -1.90 7.67 5.71
CA VAL A 128 -1.27 8.91 5.28
C VAL A 128 -1.43 9.09 3.76
N PRO A 129 -1.47 10.33 3.24
CA PRO A 129 -1.67 10.56 1.81
C PRO A 129 -0.50 10.05 0.96
N LEU A 130 -0.82 9.40 -0.16
CA LEU A 130 0.12 9.11 -1.24
C LEU A 130 0.40 10.41 -1.99
N THR A 131 1.48 11.10 -1.64
CA THR A 131 1.74 12.46 -2.08
C THR A 131 3.18 12.68 -2.56
N SER A 132 3.47 13.90 -3.01
CA SER A 132 4.82 14.28 -3.40
C SER A 132 5.70 14.42 -2.16
N ARG A 133 7.00 14.17 -2.31
CA ARG A 133 7.97 14.47 -1.25
C ARG A 133 7.83 15.89 -0.71
N ALA A 134 7.65 16.88 -1.58
CA ALA A 134 7.53 18.28 -1.18
C ALA A 134 6.29 18.52 -0.29
N SER A 135 5.17 17.88 -0.61
CA SER A 135 3.93 17.97 0.17
C SER A 135 4.01 17.21 1.49
N GLN A 136 4.66 16.05 1.52
CA GLN A 136 4.84 15.27 2.74
C GLN A 136 5.72 15.99 3.77
N LEU A 137 6.73 16.73 3.31
CA LEU A 137 7.66 17.46 4.17
C LEU A 137 7.13 18.83 4.64
N GLN A 138 5.93 19.24 4.23
CA GLN A 138 5.29 20.43 4.77
C GLN A 138 4.65 20.07 6.11
N ASP A 139 4.98 20.82 7.17
CA ASP A 139 4.28 20.73 8.45
C ASP A 139 2.81 21.16 8.27
N PRO A 140 1.84 20.44 8.86
CA PRO A 140 0.44 20.86 8.90
C PRO A 140 0.21 22.14 9.70
#